data_AF-A0A2M6WWI2-F1
#
_entry.id   AF-A0A2M6WWI2-F1
#
_cell.length_a   1.000
_cell.length_b   1.000
_cell.length_c   1.000
_cell.angle_alpha   90.00
_cell.angle_beta   90.00
_cell.angle_gamma   90.00
#
_symmetry.space_group_name_H-M   'P 1'
#
loop_
_entity.id
_entity.type
_entity.pdbx_description
1 polymer ?
#
loop_
_entity_poly.entity_id
_entity_poly.type
_entity_poly.pdbx_seq_one_letter_code
_entity_poly.pdbx_strand_id
1 'polypeptide(L)'
;MKKMDIRKRQDWAEILSLISSPPLVSTVFFIFLVFKYSSDLSEGLRWLVGISPFLIFIPITYLGISYKLGWVSDFDISERNQRPLPMTIFIIGVAVASIILYFLKVPLDLFVYALSGFVTLIIMTVITFFWKISLHTATLSSIFTAIVVLGGLKFLPFYLILIPVGWSRVVLKKHSVNQVIAGVLVSSLVTLTVFHLFGYNFNF
;
A
#
# COMPACT_ATOMS: atom_id res chain seq x y z
N MET A 1 24.48 26.22 12.68
CA MET A 1 24.65 24.82 12.23
C MET A 1 23.48 23.89 12.59
N LYS A 2 23.09 23.74 13.87
CA LYS A 2 22.06 22.77 14.31
C LYS A 2 20.68 22.87 13.62
N LYS A 3 20.18 24.09 13.35
CA LYS A 3 18.92 24.30 12.61
C LYS A 3 18.98 23.89 11.13
N MET A 4 20.13 24.09 10.49
CA MET A 4 20.34 23.74 9.07
C MET A 4 20.39 22.22 8.88
N ASP A 5 20.95 21.50 9.84
CA ASP A 5 21.02 20.03 9.85
C ASP A 5 19.63 19.39 10.09
N ILE A 6 18.84 19.97 11.00
CA ILE A 6 17.44 19.56 11.22
C ILE A 6 16.60 19.76 9.95
N ARG A 7 16.76 20.90 9.26
CA ARG A 7 16.00 21.19 8.03
C ARG A 7 16.35 20.20 6.92
N LYS A 8 17.65 19.98 6.66
CA LYS A 8 18.09 18.96 5.69
C LYS A 8 17.54 17.57 6.00
N ARG A 9 17.51 17.18 7.28
CA ARG A 9 16.94 15.90 7.73
C ARG A 9 15.44 15.79 7.39
N GLN A 10 14.69 16.87 7.58
CA GLN A 10 13.27 16.93 7.23
C GLN A 10 13.08 16.86 5.71
N ASP A 11 13.85 17.62 4.93
CA ASP A 11 13.77 17.62 3.46
C ASP A 11 13.98 16.20 2.89
N TRP A 12 15.00 15.47 3.37
CA TRP A 12 15.22 14.07 2.97
C TRP A 12 14.09 13.13 3.39
N ALA A 13 13.52 13.34 4.58
CA ALA A 13 12.38 12.56 5.04
C ALA A 13 11.13 12.81 4.19
N GLU A 14 10.89 14.05 3.76
CA GLU A 14 9.79 14.40 2.85
C GLU A 14 9.95 13.73 1.49
N ILE A 15 11.15 13.78 0.89
CA ILE A 15 11.44 13.09 -0.38
C ILE A 15 11.19 11.59 -0.25
N LEU A 16 11.76 10.95 0.79
CA LEU A 16 11.56 9.53 1.04
C LEU A 16 10.08 9.20 1.24
N SER A 17 9.34 10.02 1.98
CA SER A 17 7.91 9.83 2.17
C SER A 17 7.12 9.94 0.87
N LEU A 18 7.47 10.89 0.01
CA LEU A 18 6.79 11.11 -1.27
C LEU A 18 6.99 9.92 -2.21
N ILE A 19 8.24 9.49 -2.40
CA ILE A 19 8.56 8.37 -3.31
C ILE A 19 8.09 7.01 -2.79
N SER A 20 7.93 6.88 -1.47
CA SER A 20 7.37 5.68 -0.82
C SER A 20 5.88 5.78 -0.53
N SER A 21 5.20 6.79 -1.09
CA SER A 21 3.78 7.01 -0.83
C SER A 21 2.95 5.79 -1.29
N PRO A 22 1.99 5.31 -0.48
CA PRO A 22 1.21 4.12 -0.79
C PRO A 22 0.57 4.14 -2.19
N PRO A 23 -0.06 5.24 -2.66
CA PRO A 23 -0.64 5.28 -3.99
C PRO A 23 0.40 5.07 -5.09
N LEU A 24 1.58 5.68 -4.98
CA LEU A 24 2.64 5.59 -5.96
C LEU A 24 3.21 4.18 -6.04
N VAL A 25 3.68 3.64 -4.92
CA VAL A 25 4.35 2.32 -4.90
C VAL A 25 3.37 1.19 -5.23
N SER A 26 2.10 1.31 -4.80
CA SER A 26 1.07 0.34 -5.17
C SER A 26 0.80 0.39 -6.67
N THR A 27 0.67 1.58 -7.26
CA THR A 27 0.41 1.73 -8.70
C THR A 27 1.57 1.16 -9.52
N VAL A 28 2.81 1.51 -9.18
CA VAL A 28 4.00 1.02 -9.90
C VAL A 28 4.08 -0.51 -9.83
N PHE A 29 3.92 -1.08 -8.63
CA PHE A 29 3.99 -2.53 -8.47
C PHE A 29 2.81 -3.25 -9.15
N PHE A 30 1.61 -2.68 -9.10
CA PHE A 30 0.45 -3.28 -9.75
C PHE A 30 0.58 -3.26 -11.28
N ILE A 31 1.08 -2.16 -11.87
CA ILE A 31 1.41 -2.09 -13.30
C ILE A 31 2.44 -3.16 -13.66
N PHE A 32 3.49 -3.30 -12.84
CA PHE A 32 4.49 -4.36 -13.03
C PHE A 32 3.85 -5.76 -13.04
N LEU A 33 2.98 -6.08 -12.06
CA LEU A 33 2.31 -7.39 -12.02
C LEU A 33 1.36 -7.57 -13.22
N VAL A 34 0.58 -6.55 -13.59
CA VAL A 34 -0.30 -6.63 -14.75
C VAL A 34 0.48 -7.01 -16.00
N PHE A 35 1.59 -6.33 -16.29
CA PHE A 35 2.39 -6.63 -17.49
C PHE A 35 3.27 -7.88 -17.36
N LYS A 36 3.60 -8.30 -16.13
CA LYS A 36 4.27 -9.59 -15.89
C LYS A 36 3.35 -10.77 -16.25
N TYR A 37 2.05 -10.63 -16.01
CA TYR A 37 1.08 -11.72 -16.10
C TYR A 37 0.12 -11.62 -17.30
N SER A 38 0.04 -10.48 -17.98
CA SER A 38 -0.70 -10.34 -19.24
C SER A 38 0.01 -11.06 -20.40
N SER A 39 -0.75 -11.64 -21.30
CA SER A 39 -0.24 -12.27 -22.53
C SER A 39 0.28 -11.24 -23.54
N ASP A 40 -0.34 -10.06 -23.60
CA ASP A 40 0.03 -8.98 -24.50
C ASP A 40 -0.28 -7.58 -23.92
N LEU A 41 0.19 -6.53 -24.61
CA LEU A 41 -0.02 -5.14 -24.23
C LEU A 41 -1.51 -4.76 -24.16
N SER A 42 -2.34 -5.28 -25.06
CA SER A 42 -3.76 -4.97 -25.12
C SER A 42 -4.48 -5.51 -23.89
N GLU A 43 -4.18 -6.74 -23.49
CA GLU A 43 -4.72 -7.36 -22.29
C GLU A 43 -4.31 -6.60 -21.02
N GLY A 44 -3.03 -6.28 -20.88
CA GLY A 44 -2.55 -5.50 -19.75
C GLY A 44 -3.24 -4.14 -19.66
N LEU A 45 -3.40 -3.43 -20.79
CA LEU A 45 -4.11 -2.15 -20.84
C LEU A 45 -5.60 -2.30 -20.50
N ARG A 46 -6.29 -3.36 -20.97
CA ARG A 46 -7.70 -3.63 -20.60
C ARG A 46 -7.85 -3.80 -19.09
N TRP A 47 -6.95 -4.55 -18.45
CA TRP A 47 -6.99 -4.73 -17.00
C TRP A 47 -6.74 -3.42 -16.26
N LEU A 48 -5.72 -2.65 -16.66
CA LEU A 48 -5.41 -1.35 -16.06
C LEU A 48 -6.58 -0.37 -16.18
N VAL A 49 -7.16 -0.24 -17.37
CA VAL A 49 -8.31 0.63 -17.60
C VAL A 49 -9.53 0.20 -16.78
N GLY A 50 -9.74 -1.11 -16.62
CA GLY A 50 -10.84 -1.65 -15.83
C GLY A 50 -10.74 -1.30 -14.34
N ILE A 51 -9.54 -1.31 -13.77
CA ILE A 51 -9.34 -1.14 -12.31
C ILE A 51 -8.90 0.26 -11.88
N SER A 52 -8.23 1.03 -12.75
CA SER A 52 -7.65 2.33 -12.39
C SER A 52 -8.67 3.37 -11.91
N PRO A 53 -9.94 3.39 -12.40
CA PRO A 53 -10.95 4.28 -11.84
C PRO A 53 -11.16 4.05 -10.34
N PHE A 54 -11.18 2.80 -9.91
CA PHE A 54 -11.51 2.40 -8.55
C PHE A 54 -10.31 2.44 -7.61
N LEU A 55 -9.11 2.12 -8.11
CA LEU A 55 -7.90 2.07 -7.30
C LEU A 55 -7.14 3.40 -7.24
N ILE A 56 -7.29 4.26 -8.25
CA ILE A 56 -6.47 5.47 -8.41
C ILE A 56 -7.36 6.70 -8.52
N PHE A 57 -8.17 6.81 -9.57
CA PHE A 57 -8.84 8.07 -9.91
C PHE A 57 -9.87 8.48 -8.86
N ILE A 58 -10.75 7.58 -8.43
CA ILE A 58 -11.75 7.87 -7.39
C ILE A 58 -11.08 8.21 -6.05
N PRO A 59 -10.16 7.40 -5.49
CA PRO A 59 -9.52 7.72 -4.22
C PRO A 59 -8.73 9.03 -4.24
N ILE A 60 -7.94 9.30 -5.29
CA ILE A 60 -7.14 10.53 -5.39
C ILE A 60 -8.05 11.75 -5.55
N THR A 61 -9.08 11.66 -6.40
CA THR A 61 -10.03 12.77 -6.59
C THR A 61 -10.77 13.07 -5.30
N TYR A 62 -11.26 12.03 -4.61
CA TYR A 62 -11.91 12.18 -3.32
C TYR A 62 -10.99 12.82 -2.28
N LEU A 63 -9.74 12.36 -2.18
CA LEU A 63 -8.78 12.91 -1.23
C LEU A 63 -8.43 14.37 -1.54
N GLY A 64 -8.26 14.72 -2.82
CA GLY A 64 -8.01 16.08 -3.27
C GLY A 64 -9.18 17.02 -2.97
N ILE A 65 -10.42 16.58 -3.22
CA ILE A 65 -11.63 17.33 -2.85
C ILE A 65 -11.72 17.49 -1.33
N SER A 66 -11.54 16.41 -0.59
CA SER A 66 -11.62 16.41 0.88
C SER A 66 -10.57 17.34 1.50
N TYR A 67 -9.37 17.39 0.94
CA TYR A 67 -8.31 18.31 1.35
C TYR A 67 -8.70 19.76 1.06
N LYS A 68 -9.18 20.03 -0.16
CA LYS A 68 -9.62 21.38 -0.57
C LYS A 68 -10.79 21.90 0.28
N LEU A 69 -11.69 21.02 0.70
CA LEU A 69 -12.83 21.34 1.58
C LEU A 69 -12.46 21.39 3.08
N GLY A 70 -11.21 21.08 3.44
CA GLY A 70 -10.74 21.07 4.83
C GLY A 70 -11.26 19.89 5.67
N TRP A 71 -11.83 18.86 5.05
CA TRP A 71 -12.28 17.64 5.73
C TRP A 71 -11.12 16.76 6.17
N VAL A 72 -10.01 16.79 5.41
CA VAL A 72 -8.73 16.17 5.80
C VAL A 72 -7.65 17.23 5.92
N SER A 73 -6.77 17.05 6.90
CA SER A 73 -5.68 17.97 7.23
C SER A 73 -4.46 17.84 6.31
N ASP A 74 -4.23 16.64 5.76
CA ASP A 74 -3.17 16.34 4.81
C ASP A 74 -3.49 15.09 3.98
N PHE A 75 -2.70 14.86 2.92
CA PHE A 75 -2.84 13.71 2.03
C PHE A 75 -2.47 12.36 2.69
N ASP A 76 -1.76 12.38 3.82
CA ASP A 76 -1.43 11.17 4.59
C ASP A 76 -2.57 10.74 5.54
N ILE A 77 -3.61 11.58 5.62
CA ILE A 77 -4.72 11.48 6.56
C ILE A 77 -4.16 11.21 7.96
N SER A 78 -3.31 12.14 8.41
CA SER A 78 -2.54 11.98 9.65
C SER A 78 -3.43 11.89 10.87
N GLU A 79 -4.55 12.61 10.87
CA GLU A 79 -5.50 12.58 11.97
C GLU A 79 -6.36 11.32 11.89
N ARG A 80 -6.33 10.53 12.96
CA ARG A 80 -6.97 9.20 13.00
C ARG A 80 -8.48 9.27 12.79
N ASN A 81 -9.13 10.30 13.33
CA ASN A 81 -10.57 10.54 13.19
C ASN A 81 -10.98 10.90 11.74
N GLN A 82 -10.04 11.34 10.90
CA GLN A 82 -10.30 11.66 9.49
C GLN A 82 -10.21 10.44 8.57
N ARG A 83 -9.72 9.29 9.06
CA ARG A 83 -9.46 8.07 8.25
C ARG A 83 -10.67 7.22 7.87
N PRO A 84 -11.72 7.03 8.71
CA PRO A 84 -12.74 6.03 8.43
C PRO A 84 -13.42 6.18 7.07
N LEU A 85 -13.76 7.40 6.67
CA LEU A 85 -14.45 7.64 5.39
C LEU A 85 -13.52 7.44 4.17
N PRO A 86 -12.32 8.06 4.09
CA PRO A 86 -11.36 7.77 3.02
C PRO A 86 -11.01 6.28 2.91
N MET A 87 -10.83 5.59 4.05
CA MET A 87 -10.51 4.16 4.04
C MET A 87 -11.68 3.32 3.54
N THR A 88 -12.92 3.65 3.93
CA THR A 88 -14.13 2.99 3.40
C THR A 88 -14.25 3.14 1.89
N ILE A 89 -14.01 4.34 1.35
CA ILE A 89 -14.01 4.57 -0.10
C ILE A 89 -12.96 3.71 -0.79
N PHE A 90 -11.77 3.61 -0.20
CA PHE A 90 -10.72 2.78 -0.75
C PHE A 90 -11.05 1.28 -0.67
N ILE A 91 -11.68 0.82 0.42
CA ILE A 91 -12.18 -0.57 0.55
C ILE A 91 -13.19 -0.89 -0.57
N ILE A 92 -14.16 0.00 -0.80
CA ILE A 92 -15.17 -0.18 -1.86
C ILE A 92 -14.48 -0.24 -3.22
N GLY A 93 -13.53 0.68 -3.49
CA GLY A 93 -12.77 0.68 -4.73
C GLY A 93 -11.99 -0.61 -4.97
N VAL A 94 -11.27 -1.09 -3.94
CA VAL A 94 -10.52 -2.35 -4.02
C VAL A 94 -11.44 -3.56 -4.17
N ALA A 95 -12.61 -3.57 -3.51
CA ALA A 95 -13.60 -4.63 -3.68
C ALA A 95 -14.10 -4.71 -5.13
N VAL A 96 -14.50 -3.57 -5.71
CA VAL A 96 -14.98 -3.50 -7.10
C VAL A 96 -13.86 -3.89 -8.07
N ALA A 97 -12.63 -3.39 -7.87
CA ALA A 97 -11.48 -3.78 -8.69
C ALA A 97 -11.20 -5.29 -8.62
N SER A 98 -11.30 -5.90 -7.44
CA SER A 98 -11.11 -7.35 -7.25
C SER A 98 -12.19 -8.17 -7.97
N ILE A 99 -13.45 -7.70 -7.94
CA ILE A 99 -14.55 -8.32 -8.70
C ILE A 99 -14.30 -8.22 -10.21
N ILE A 100 -13.85 -7.06 -10.70
CA ILE A 100 -13.50 -6.87 -12.10
C ILE A 100 -12.37 -7.84 -12.52
N LEU A 101 -11.30 -7.93 -11.74
CA LEU A 101 -10.18 -8.85 -12.00
C LEU A 101 -10.63 -10.31 -12.03
N TYR A 102 -11.54 -10.70 -11.15
CA TYR A 102 -12.14 -12.04 -11.15
C TYR A 102 -12.87 -12.34 -12.47
N PHE A 103 -13.72 -11.42 -12.95
CA PHE A 103 -14.43 -11.59 -14.22
C PHE A 103 -13.52 -11.51 -15.45
N LEU A 104 -12.42 -10.76 -15.37
CA LEU A 104 -11.38 -10.71 -16.39
C LEU A 104 -10.50 -11.96 -16.41
N LYS A 105 -10.70 -12.91 -15.48
CA LYS A 105 -9.95 -14.17 -15.37
C LYS A 105 -8.44 -13.96 -15.35
N VAL A 106 -7.99 -12.94 -14.63
CA VAL A 106 -6.55 -12.68 -14.48
C VAL A 106 -5.85 -13.86 -13.80
N PRO A 107 -4.53 -14.04 -14.02
CA PRO A 107 -3.77 -15.08 -13.34
C PRO A 107 -3.91 -15.01 -11.82
N LEU A 108 -3.90 -16.19 -11.19
CA LEU A 108 -4.19 -16.35 -9.77
C LEU A 108 -3.26 -15.49 -8.90
N ASP A 109 -1.98 -15.37 -9.27
CA ASP A 109 -1.00 -14.54 -8.57
C ASP A 109 -1.45 -13.08 -8.42
N LEU A 110 -1.95 -12.48 -9.50
CA LEU A 110 -2.40 -11.09 -9.52
C LEU A 110 -3.66 -10.93 -8.68
N PHE A 111 -4.60 -11.87 -8.78
CA PHE A 111 -5.83 -11.87 -7.99
C PHE A 111 -5.54 -12.01 -6.50
N VAL A 112 -4.68 -12.96 -6.10
CA VAL A 112 -4.31 -13.20 -4.70
C VAL A 112 -3.58 -12.01 -4.12
N TYR A 113 -2.70 -11.35 -4.89
CA TYR A 113 -2.08 -10.10 -4.44
C TYR A 113 -3.11 -8.99 -4.22
N ALA A 114 -4.04 -8.77 -5.15
CA ALA A 114 -5.10 -7.77 -4.99
C ALA A 114 -5.97 -8.05 -3.75
N LEU A 115 -6.34 -9.33 -3.54
CA LEU A 115 -7.10 -9.77 -2.37
C LEU A 115 -6.32 -9.56 -1.07
N SER A 116 -5.01 -9.79 -1.06
CA SER A 116 -4.18 -9.53 0.12
C SER A 116 -4.19 -8.05 0.52
N GLY A 117 -4.15 -7.15 -0.46
CA GLY A 117 -4.28 -5.71 -0.26
C GLY A 117 -5.67 -5.33 0.29
N PHE A 118 -6.73 -5.95 -0.23
CA PHE A 118 -8.10 -5.77 0.26
C PHE A 118 -8.25 -6.16 1.74
N VAL A 119 -7.81 -7.37 2.09
CA VAL A 119 -7.88 -7.88 3.48
C VAL A 119 -7.02 -7.02 4.40
N THR A 120 -5.83 -6.62 3.95
CA THR A 120 -4.96 -5.71 4.72
C THR A 120 -5.70 -4.40 5.01
N LEU A 121 -6.32 -3.79 4.01
CA LEU A 121 -7.01 -2.52 4.19
C LEU A 121 -8.19 -2.61 5.17
N ILE A 122 -8.97 -3.71 5.14
CA ILE A 122 -10.02 -3.98 6.13
C ILE A 122 -9.43 -4.03 7.53
N ILE A 123 -8.39 -4.85 7.73
CA ILE A 123 -7.74 -5.01 9.04
C ILE A 123 -7.18 -3.68 9.53
N MET A 124 -6.51 -2.91 8.66
CA MET A 124 -5.98 -1.60 9.01
C MET A 124 -7.08 -0.60 9.37
N THR A 125 -8.24 -0.67 8.71
CA THR A 125 -9.39 0.18 9.01
C THR A 125 -9.98 -0.16 10.38
N VAL A 126 -10.12 -1.46 10.69
CA VAL A 126 -10.56 -1.93 12.01
C VAL A 126 -9.59 -1.46 13.10
N ILE A 127 -8.29 -1.65 12.89
CA ILE A 127 -7.25 -1.18 13.83
C ILE A 127 -7.36 0.34 14.02
N THR A 128 -7.64 1.10 12.95
CA THR A 128 -7.73 2.58 12.98
C THR A 128 -8.79 3.12 13.95
N PHE A 129 -9.82 2.35 14.32
CA PHE A 129 -10.75 2.77 15.37
C PHE A 129 -10.10 2.83 16.76
N PHE A 130 -9.08 2.01 17.01
CA PHE A 130 -8.42 1.88 18.32
C PHE A 130 -7.01 2.47 18.34
N TRP A 131 -6.26 2.35 17.24
CA TRP A 131 -4.85 2.74 17.14
C TRP A 131 -4.44 3.06 15.69
N LYS A 132 -3.40 3.87 15.48
CA LYS A 132 -2.97 4.28 14.13
C LYS A 132 -1.74 3.48 13.70
N ILE A 133 -1.77 2.87 12.52
CA ILE A 133 -0.61 2.21 11.91
C ILE A 133 -0.18 2.90 10.62
N SER A 134 1.08 2.70 10.22
CA SER A 134 1.66 3.36 9.05
C SER A 134 1.30 2.65 7.75
N LEU A 135 0.54 3.33 6.87
CA LEU A 135 0.22 2.85 5.53
C LEU A 135 1.46 2.72 4.64
N HIS A 136 2.48 3.58 4.82
CA HIS A 136 3.71 3.52 4.04
C HIS A 136 4.44 2.19 4.24
N THR A 137 4.68 1.81 5.50
CA THR A 137 5.38 0.55 5.79
C THR A 137 4.48 -0.67 5.62
N ALA A 138 3.17 -0.55 5.85
CA ALA A 138 2.23 -1.62 5.54
C ALA A 138 2.21 -1.94 4.04
N THR A 139 2.07 -0.93 3.17
CA THR A 139 2.03 -1.16 1.72
C THR A 139 3.34 -1.75 1.20
N LEU A 140 4.49 -1.16 1.56
CA LEU A 140 5.78 -1.69 1.09
C LEU A 140 6.05 -3.11 1.60
N SER A 141 5.71 -3.41 2.86
CA SER A 141 5.90 -4.77 3.39
C SER A 141 4.98 -5.79 2.72
N SER A 142 3.75 -5.44 2.36
CA SER A 142 2.88 -6.31 1.54
C SER A 142 3.50 -6.57 0.16
N ILE A 143 4.00 -5.53 -0.51
CA ILE A 143 4.69 -5.64 -1.79
C ILE A 143 5.91 -6.56 -1.67
N PHE A 144 6.78 -6.33 -0.69
CA PHE A 144 8.00 -7.12 -0.50
C PHE A 144 7.68 -8.57 -0.12
N THR A 145 6.64 -8.80 0.69
CA THR A 145 6.14 -10.13 0.98
C THR A 145 5.72 -10.84 -0.30
N ALA A 146 4.89 -10.20 -1.14
CA ALA A 146 4.45 -10.76 -2.40
C ALA A 146 5.63 -11.05 -3.35
N ILE A 147 6.63 -10.16 -3.42
CA ILE A 147 7.85 -10.39 -4.20
C ILE A 147 8.63 -11.61 -3.70
N VAL A 148 8.78 -11.76 -2.38
CA VAL A 148 9.49 -12.91 -1.79
C VAL A 148 8.71 -14.21 -2.04
N VAL A 149 7.39 -14.19 -1.89
CA VAL A 149 6.53 -15.36 -2.15
C VAL A 149 6.58 -15.77 -3.63
N LEU A 150 6.49 -14.81 -4.54
CA LEU A 150 6.42 -15.07 -6.00
C LEU A 150 7.80 -15.25 -6.66
N GLY A 151 8.86 -14.72 -6.04
CA GLY A 151 10.20 -14.64 -6.62
C GLY A 151 11.30 -15.36 -5.84
N GLY A 152 11.00 -15.82 -4.62
CA GLY A 152 11.89 -16.54 -3.73
C GLY A 152 12.68 -15.67 -2.75
N LEU A 153 13.35 -16.34 -1.80
CA LEU A 153 14.08 -15.72 -0.67
C LEU A 153 15.19 -14.74 -1.06
N LYS A 154 15.71 -14.82 -2.28
CA LYS A 154 16.73 -13.89 -2.80
C LYS A 154 16.27 -12.41 -2.75
N PHE A 155 14.97 -12.16 -2.67
CA PHE A 155 14.40 -10.82 -2.57
C PHE A 155 14.17 -10.32 -1.14
N LEU A 156 14.47 -11.14 -0.12
CA LEU A 156 14.37 -10.74 1.29
C LEU A 156 15.12 -9.43 1.63
N PRO A 157 16.29 -9.11 1.01
CA PRO A 157 16.96 -7.83 1.22
C PRO A 157 16.12 -6.58 0.91
N PHE A 158 15.01 -6.68 0.14
CA PHE A 158 14.13 -5.53 -0.10
C PHE A 158 13.51 -4.98 1.19
N TYR A 159 13.34 -5.79 2.24
CA TYR A 159 12.89 -5.32 3.55
C TYR A 159 13.81 -4.26 4.17
N LEU A 160 15.09 -4.18 3.77
CA LEU A 160 16.00 -3.14 4.24
C LEU A 160 15.53 -1.72 3.84
N ILE A 161 14.73 -1.59 2.77
CA ILE A 161 14.13 -0.32 2.33
C ILE A 161 13.10 0.20 3.37
N LEU A 162 12.52 -0.68 4.19
CA LEU A 162 11.59 -0.26 5.24
C LEU A 162 12.29 0.56 6.34
N ILE A 163 13.61 0.45 6.50
CA ILE A 163 14.38 1.21 7.49
C ILE A 163 14.35 2.72 7.17
N PRO A 164 14.82 3.18 5.99
CA PRO A 164 14.76 4.61 5.65
C PRO A 164 13.32 5.14 5.53
N VAL A 165 12.37 4.31 5.07
CA VAL A 165 10.95 4.72 5.02
C VAL A 165 10.37 4.86 6.43
N GLY A 166 10.60 3.90 7.32
CA GLY A 166 10.18 3.99 8.71
C GLY A 166 10.78 5.18 9.43
N TRP A 167 12.07 5.44 9.18
CA TRP A 167 12.77 6.64 9.67
C TRP A 167 12.09 7.93 9.21
N SER A 168 11.72 8.04 7.93
CA SER A 168 11.06 9.25 7.41
C SER A 168 9.75 9.53 8.15
N ARG A 169 8.95 8.49 8.41
CA ARG A 169 7.67 8.62 9.13
C ARG A 169 7.82 9.10 10.56
N VAL A 170 8.90 8.67 11.24
CA VAL A 170 9.20 9.10 12.61
C VAL A 170 9.75 10.52 12.63
N VAL A 171 10.65 10.88 11.69
CA VAL A 171 11.22 12.23 11.57
C VAL A 171 10.16 13.27 11.26
N LEU A 172 9.23 12.95 10.36
CA LEU A 172 8.09 13.81 10.02
C LEU A 172 7.00 13.83 11.10
N LYS A 173 7.21 13.13 12.22
CA LYS A 173 6.26 13.00 13.33
C LYS A 173 4.89 12.49 12.91
N LYS A 174 4.83 11.74 11.80
CA LYS A 174 3.58 11.17 11.29
C LYS A 174 3.20 9.89 12.04
N HIS A 175 4.21 9.17 12.53
CA HIS A 175 4.06 7.90 13.25
C HIS A 175 5.14 7.68 14.31
N SER A 176 4.85 6.86 15.31
CA SER A 176 5.88 6.32 16.23
C SER A 176 6.54 5.05 15.65
N VAL A 177 7.67 4.66 16.22
CA VAL A 177 8.38 3.42 15.84
C VAL A 177 7.48 2.19 15.95
N ASN A 178 6.67 2.09 17.02
CA ASN A 178 5.75 0.96 17.21
C ASN A 178 4.67 0.90 16.11
N GLN A 179 4.18 2.05 15.65
CA GLN A 179 3.19 2.13 14.57
C GLN A 179 3.78 1.75 13.21
N VAL A 180 5.07 2.04 13.00
CA VAL A 180 5.85 1.64 11.83
C VAL A 180 6.05 0.13 11.82
N ILE A 181 6.54 -0.44 12.92
CA ILE A 181 6.77 -1.89 13.08
C ILE A 181 5.45 -2.67 12.96
N ALA A 182 4.39 -2.22 13.62
CA ALA A 182 3.07 -2.85 13.52
C ALA A 182 2.56 -2.88 12.07
N GLY A 183 2.78 -1.80 11.30
CA GLY A 183 2.45 -1.77 9.88
C GLY A 183 3.16 -2.86 9.09
N VAL A 184 4.47 -3.07 9.34
CA VAL A 184 5.25 -4.12 8.69
C VAL A 184 4.74 -5.52 9.04
N LEU A 185 4.54 -5.79 10.34
CA LEU A 185 4.16 -7.11 10.82
C LEU A 185 2.74 -7.50 10.37
N VAL A 186 1.77 -6.62 10.58
CA VAL A 186 0.36 -6.89 10.23
C VAL A 186 0.25 -7.15 8.73
N SER A 187 0.81 -6.27 7.91
CA SER A 187 0.67 -6.37 6.46
C SER A 187 1.41 -7.58 5.88
N SER A 188 2.63 -7.87 6.35
CA SER A 188 3.36 -9.08 5.93
C SER A 188 2.61 -10.35 6.31
N LEU A 189 2.09 -10.42 7.55
CA LEU A 189 1.34 -11.57 8.03
C LEU A 189 0.06 -11.78 7.23
N VAL A 190 -0.69 -10.71 6.94
CA VAL A 190 -1.91 -10.79 6.13
C VAL A 190 -1.57 -11.26 4.72
N THR A 191 -0.55 -10.69 4.08
CA THR A 191 -0.14 -11.13 2.74
C THR A 191 0.29 -12.59 2.75
N LEU A 192 1.14 -13.04 3.68
CA LEU A 192 1.51 -14.45 3.80
C LEU A 192 0.29 -15.35 4.01
N THR A 193 -0.62 -14.96 4.90
CA THR A 193 -1.83 -15.75 5.20
C THR A 193 -2.71 -15.89 3.97
N VAL A 194 -2.97 -14.80 3.25
CA VAL A 194 -3.80 -14.83 2.04
C VAL A 194 -3.15 -15.69 0.96
N PHE A 195 -1.84 -15.54 0.71
CA PHE A 195 -1.15 -16.41 -0.24
C PHE A 195 -1.20 -17.88 0.18
N HIS A 196 -1.00 -18.18 1.46
CA HIS A 196 -1.06 -19.55 1.98
C HIS A 196 -2.45 -20.19 1.78
N LEU A 197 -3.51 -19.45 2.06
CA LEU A 197 -4.90 -19.93 1.88
C LEU A 197 -5.24 -20.25 0.41
N PHE A 198 -4.49 -19.70 -0.54
CA PHE A 198 -4.61 -19.98 -1.97
C PHE A 198 -3.59 -21.01 -2.48
N GLY A 199 -2.94 -21.76 -1.58
CA GLY A 199 -2.09 -22.90 -1.91
C GLY A 199 -0.62 -22.57 -2.17
N TYR A 200 -0.18 -21.33 -1.91
CA TYR A 200 1.23 -20.99 -1.98
C TYR A 200 1.94 -21.51 -0.72
N ASN A 201 2.85 -22.46 -0.91
CA ASN A 201 3.68 -23.01 0.17
C ASN A 201 4.98 -22.23 0.28
N PHE A 202 5.37 -21.91 1.52
CA PHE A 202 6.58 -21.16 1.80
C PHE A 202 7.68 -22.13 2.28
N ASN A 203 8.54 -22.55 1.36
CA ASN A 203 9.77 -23.25 1.72
C ASN A 203 10.86 -22.20 1.94
N PHE A 204 10.80 -21.54 3.10
CA PHE A 204 11.89 -20.68 3.56
C PHE A 204 12.97 -21.50 4.25
#